data_AF-A0A972P286-F1
#
_entry.id   AF-A0A972P286-F1
#
_cell.length_a   1.000
_cell.length_b   1.000
_cell.length_c   1.000
_cell.angle_alpha   90.00
_cell.angle_beta   90.00
_cell.angle_gamma   90.00
#
_symmetry.space_group_name_H-M   'P 1'
#
loop_
_entity.id
_entity.type
_entity.pdbx_description
1 polymer ?
#
loop_
_entity_poly.entity_id
_entity_poly.type
_entity_poly.pdbx_seq_one_letter_code
_entity_poly.pdbx_strand_id
1 'polypeptide(L)'
;MITKLLQAMSIPIIILNMVGGFIGGIWLAFLGEWKLIGIGLLLLFTSHWIISILLMPTIPIGLLSFHFLKKKNILGHFFGFLSILYTNFLIIGSCYVAFLICTSFYTEATINYKLIPYMLWSWGMALGPWQYLSSKETHNEISTITLFSASVFYFFILVTILIIPAIAFIPILLFCLIHFIVIPIVSLYIAHKTMPDYVDEFCETTQNT
;
A
#
# COMPACT_ATOMS: atom_id res chain seq x y z
N MET A 1 3.86 22.85 -14.35
CA MET A 1 5.16 22.57 -13.70
C MET A 1 5.07 21.37 -12.76
N ILE A 2 4.09 21.34 -11.86
CA ILE A 2 3.81 20.21 -10.94
C ILE A 2 3.56 18.89 -11.70
N THR A 3 2.81 18.92 -12.80
CA THR A 3 2.56 17.72 -13.63
C THR A 3 3.82 17.12 -14.24
N LYS A 4 4.79 17.95 -14.66
CA LYS A 4 6.09 17.48 -15.18
C LYS A 4 6.97 16.88 -14.07
N LEU A 5 6.92 17.44 -12.86
CA LEU A 5 7.63 16.92 -11.70
C LEU A 5 7.06 15.56 -11.27
N LEU A 6 5.72 15.44 -11.19
CA LEU A 6 5.03 14.17 -10.94
C LEU A 6 5.40 13.13 -11.98
N GLN A 7 5.34 13.47 -13.27
CA GLN A 7 5.71 12.55 -14.35
C GLN A 7 7.16 12.09 -14.25
N ALA A 8 8.09 12.99 -13.92
CA ALA A 8 9.50 12.67 -13.74
C ALA A 8 9.73 11.69 -12.57
N MET A 9 8.95 11.79 -11.48
CA MET A 9 9.03 10.87 -10.34
C MET A 9 8.27 9.56 -10.58
N SER A 10 7.19 9.58 -11.36
CA SER A 10 6.39 8.39 -11.68
C SER A 10 7.18 7.39 -12.53
N ILE A 11 8.04 7.85 -13.45
CA ILE A 11 8.79 6.95 -14.34
C ILE A 11 9.70 5.99 -13.55
N PRO A 12 10.61 6.46 -12.66
CA PRO A 12 11.42 5.58 -11.82
C PRO A 12 10.58 4.63 -10.97
N ILE A 13 9.47 5.11 -10.41
CA ILE A 13 8.61 4.32 -9.53
C ILE A 13 7.90 3.21 -10.29
N ILE A 14 7.41 3.47 -11.51
CA ILE A 14 6.80 2.46 -12.36
C ILE A 14 7.82 1.37 -12.70
N ILE A 15 9.04 1.77 -13.07
CA ILE A 15 10.12 0.83 -13.34
C ILE A 15 10.43 -0.01 -12.09
N LEU A 16 10.59 0.62 -10.93
CA LEU A 16 10.81 -0.07 -9.66
C LEU A 16 9.67 -1.03 -9.29
N ASN A 17 8.42 -0.64 -9.53
CA ASN A 17 7.26 -1.50 -9.29
C ASN A 17 7.25 -2.73 -10.22
N MET A 18 7.71 -2.57 -11.47
CA MET A 18 7.73 -3.67 -12.43
C MET A 18 8.92 -4.63 -12.23
N VAL A 19 10.12 -4.08 -11.99
CA VAL A 19 11.37 -4.88 -12.00
C VAL A 19 12.16 -4.83 -10.70
N GLY A 20 11.82 -3.96 -9.75
CA GLY A 20 12.57 -3.80 -8.50
C GLY A 20 12.67 -5.09 -7.69
N GLY A 21 11.56 -5.79 -7.51
CA GLY A 21 11.54 -7.10 -6.85
C GLY A 21 12.42 -8.14 -7.57
N PHE A 22 12.32 -8.23 -8.90
CA PHE A 22 13.12 -9.17 -9.69
C PHE A 22 14.62 -8.88 -9.61
N ILE A 23 15.01 -7.61 -9.78
CA ILE A 23 16.40 -7.17 -9.72
C ILE A 23 16.96 -7.42 -8.31
N GLY A 24 16.21 -7.06 -7.27
CA GLY A 24 16.59 -7.32 -5.88
C GLY A 24 16.78 -8.81 -5.59
N GLY A 25 15.85 -9.65 -6.05
CA GLY A 25 15.93 -11.10 -5.87
C GLY A 25 17.12 -11.75 -6.58
N ILE A 26 17.36 -11.38 -7.84
CA ILE A 26 18.52 -11.88 -8.61
C ILE A 26 19.83 -11.45 -7.94
N TRP A 27 19.91 -10.22 -7.46
CA TRP A 27 21.10 -9.73 -6.76
C TRP A 27 21.33 -10.47 -5.43
N LEU A 28 20.27 -10.69 -4.64
CA LEU A 28 20.36 -11.51 -3.43
C LEU A 28 20.83 -12.94 -3.72
N ALA A 29 20.50 -13.50 -4.88
CA ALA A 29 20.93 -14.85 -5.27
C ALA A 29 22.45 -14.90 -5.47
N PHE A 30 23.02 -13.86 -6.08
CA PHE A 30 24.48 -13.71 -6.21
C PHE A 30 25.18 -13.45 -4.87
N LEU A 31 24.49 -12.81 -3.91
CA LEU A 31 24.99 -12.66 -2.54
C LEU A 31 24.89 -13.96 -1.71
N GLY A 32 24.24 -14.99 -2.23
CA GLY A 32 24.07 -16.28 -1.54
C GLY A 32 22.89 -16.33 -0.56
N GLU A 33 22.05 -15.30 -0.54
CA GLU A 33 20.91 -15.15 0.40
C GLU A 33 19.66 -15.92 -0.06
N TRP A 34 19.83 -17.19 -0.41
CA TRP A 34 18.77 -18.06 -0.94
C TRP A 34 17.61 -18.26 0.03
N LYS A 35 17.89 -18.22 1.34
CA LYS A 35 16.86 -18.33 2.38
C LYS A 35 15.90 -17.14 2.34
N LEU A 36 16.42 -15.92 2.16
CA LEU A 36 15.61 -14.70 2.07
C LEU A 36 14.73 -14.69 0.81
N ILE A 37 15.27 -15.16 -0.31
CA ILE A 37 14.52 -15.31 -1.57
C ILE A 37 13.40 -16.33 -1.40
N GLY A 38 13.70 -17.50 -0.81
CA GLY A 38 12.70 -18.54 -0.57
C GLY A 38 11.56 -18.08 0.32
N ILE A 39 11.87 -17.37 1.41
CA ILE A 39 10.87 -16.76 2.30
C ILE A 39 10.04 -15.72 1.55
N GLY A 40 10.69 -14.86 0.77
CA GLY A 40 10.00 -13.82 -0.01
C GLY A 40 9.06 -14.40 -1.07
N LEU A 41 9.47 -15.45 -1.77
CA LEU A 41 8.64 -16.13 -2.77
C LEU A 41 7.44 -16.83 -2.12
N LEU A 42 7.67 -17.49 -0.98
CA LEU A 42 6.60 -18.11 -0.19
C LEU A 42 5.59 -17.06 0.29
N LEU A 43 6.09 -15.93 0.82
CA LEU A 43 5.25 -14.81 1.23
C LEU A 43 4.48 -14.21 0.05
N LEU A 44 5.10 -13.99 -1.11
CA LEU A 44 4.40 -13.49 -2.29
C LEU A 44 3.24 -14.42 -2.70
N PHE A 45 3.43 -15.73 -2.64
CA PHE A 45 2.37 -16.68 -2.98
C PHE A 45 1.26 -16.78 -1.91
N THR A 46 1.63 -16.75 -0.63
CA THR A 46 0.69 -16.91 0.50
C THR A 46 0.03 -15.61 0.94
N SER A 47 0.65 -14.47 0.67
CA SER A 47 0.21 -13.14 1.12
C SER A 47 -1.16 -12.77 0.58
N HIS A 48 -1.53 -13.15 -0.65
CA HIS A 48 -2.85 -12.82 -1.16
C HIS A 48 -3.96 -13.45 -0.29
N TRP A 49 -3.78 -14.69 0.17
CA TRP A 49 -4.70 -15.36 1.09
C TRP A 49 -4.69 -14.69 2.47
N ILE A 50 -3.50 -14.43 3.01
CA ILE A 50 -3.34 -13.80 4.33
C ILE A 50 -4.00 -12.41 4.34
N ILE A 51 -3.71 -11.57 3.34
CA ILE A 51 -4.27 -10.23 3.20
C ILE A 51 -5.78 -10.30 2.99
N SER A 52 -6.28 -11.23 2.17
CA SER A 52 -7.73 -11.38 1.96
C SER A 52 -8.46 -11.77 3.25
N ILE A 53 -7.90 -12.66 4.05
CA ILE A 53 -8.45 -13.03 5.37
C ILE A 53 -8.37 -11.84 6.33
N LEU A 54 -7.23 -11.13 6.36
CA LEU A 54 -7.07 -9.93 7.17
C LEU A 54 -8.01 -8.81 6.76
N LEU A 55 -8.40 -8.73 5.48
CA LEU A 55 -9.37 -7.75 4.99
C LEU A 55 -10.83 -8.14 5.25
N MET A 56 -11.15 -9.39 5.63
CA MET A 56 -12.54 -9.77 5.93
C MET A 56 -13.27 -8.83 6.90
N PRO A 57 -12.64 -8.33 7.99
CA PRO A 57 -13.29 -7.40 8.92
C PRO A 57 -13.77 -6.09 8.26
N THR A 58 -13.19 -5.68 7.13
CA THR A 58 -13.60 -4.44 6.44
C THR A 58 -14.95 -4.59 5.75
N ILE A 59 -15.32 -5.80 5.32
CA ILE A 59 -16.60 -6.08 4.64
C ILE A 59 -17.81 -5.71 5.50
N PRO A 60 -17.98 -6.24 6.74
CA PRO A 60 -19.13 -5.88 7.57
C PRO A 60 -19.10 -4.41 7.98
N ILE A 61 -17.92 -3.81 8.20
CA ILE A 61 -17.77 -2.39 8.54
C ILE A 61 -18.22 -1.51 7.36
N GLY A 62 -17.83 -1.86 6.14
CA GLY A 62 -18.24 -1.18 4.91
C GLY A 62 -19.74 -1.34 4.62
N LEU A 63 -20.31 -2.51 4.87
CA LEU A 63 -21.75 -2.72 4.73
C LEU A 63 -22.55 -1.90 5.76
N LEU A 64 -22.07 -1.82 6.99
CA LEU A 64 -22.66 -0.98 8.04
C LEU A 64 -22.64 0.49 7.62
N SER A 65 -21.49 0.96 7.10
CA SER A 65 -21.32 2.30 6.55
C SER A 65 -22.41 2.63 5.53
N PHE A 66 -22.60 1.75 4.53
CA PHE A 66 -23.60 1.94 3.48
C PHE A 66 -25.04 2.00 4.04
N HIS A 67 -25.39 1.11 4.98
CA HIS A 67 -26.72 1.10 5.59
C HIS A 67 -27.05 2.40 6.33
N PHE A 68 -26.09 2.97 7.08
CA PHE A 68 -26.28 4.23 7.81
C PHE A 68 -26.22 5.46 6.89
N LEU A 69 -25.44 5.40 5.81
CA LEU A 69 -25.39 6.44 4.79
C LEU A 69 -26.73 6.60 4.06
N LYS A 70 -27.43 5.50 3.76
CA LYS A 70 -28.78 5.55 3.17
C LYS A 70 -29.79 6.32 4.05
N LYS A 71 -29.58 6.34 5.36
CA LYS A 71 -30.39 7.08 6.33
C LYS A 71 -29.93 8.54 6.53
N LYS A 72 -28.98 9.03 5.71
CA LYS A 72 -28.30 10.33 5.86
C LYS A 72 -27.69 10.55 7.24
N ASN A 73 -27.32 9.47 7.93
CA ASN A 73 -26.74 9.54 9.26
C ASN A 73 -25.22 9.71 9.16
N ILE A 74 -24.67 10.64 9.94
CA ILE A 74 -23.23 10.92 9.99
C ILE A 74 -22.41 9.69 10.44
N LEU A 75 -23.02 8.76 11.16
CA LEU A 75 -22.42 7.49 11.58
C LEU A 75 -21.91 6.66 10.40
N GLY A 76 -22.54 6.74 9.23
CA GLY A 76 -22.06 6.01 8.06
C GLY A 76 -20.68 6.48 7.58
N HIS A 77 -20.42 7.79 7.60
CA HIS A 77 -19.10 8.34 7.29
C HIS A 77 -18.03 7.85 8.28
N PHE A 78 -18.39 7.72 9.57
CA PHE A 78 -17.48 7.22 10.59
C PHE A 78 -17.08 5.75 10.36
N PHE A 79 -18.04 4.88 10.04
CA PHE A 79 -17.72 3.48 9.72
C PHE A 79 -16.92 3.34 8.41
N GLY A 80 -17.22 4.14 7.40
CA GLY A 80 -16.43 4.19 6.16
C GLY A 80 -14.98 4.58 6.43
N PHE A 81 -14.77 5.64 7.22
CA PHE A 81 -13.44 6.08 7.65
C PHE A 81 -12.69 4.99 8.40
N LEU A 82 -13.36 4.28 9.32
CA LEU A 82 -12.75 3.20 10.10
C LEU A 82 -12.31 2.02 9.20
N SER A 83 -13.09 1.69 8.18
CA SER A 83 -12.75 0.66 7.19
C SER A 83 -11.48 1.01 6.39
N ILE A 84 -11.36 2.26 5.97
CA ILE A 84 -10.20 2.76 5.21
C ILE A 84 -8.96 2.82 6.12
N LEU A 85 -9.11 3.32 7.34
CA LEU A 85 -8.03 3.32 8.33
C LEU A 85 -7.48 1.92 8.59
N TYR A 86 -8.37 0.94 8.73
CA TYR A 86 -7.97 -0.45 8.94
C TYR A 86 -7.18 -1.00 7.75
N THR A 87 -7.64 -0.73 6.53
CA THR A 87 -6.93 -1.15 5.30
C THR A 87 -5.54 -0.50 5.22
N ASN A 88 -5.45 0.80 5.49
CA ASN A 88 -4.16 1.51 5.51
C ASN A 88 -3.23 0.99 6.60
N PHE A 89 -3.76 0.65 7.78
CA PHE A 89 -2.99 0.01 8.85
C PHE A 89 -2.39 -1.32 8.39
N LEU A 90 -3.15 -2.14 7.66
CA LEU A 90 -2.65 -3.40 7.08
C LEU A 90 -1.55 -3.16 6.04
N ILE A 91 -1.69 -2.15 5.18
CA ILE A 91 -0.66 -1.79 4.19
C ILE A 91 0.64 -1.41 4.92
N ILE A 92 0.55 -0.49 5.89
CA ILE A 92 1.73 -0.09 6.70
C ILE A 92 2.33 -1.30 7.40
N GLY A 93 1.51 -2.14 8.01
CA GLY A 93 1.95 -3.35 8.70
C GLY A 93 2.68 -4.32 7.77
N SER A 94 2.17 -4.54 6.56
CA SER A 94 2.82 -5.40 5.57
C SER A 94 4.15 -4.84 5.09
N CYS A 95 4.24 -3.53 4.84
CA CYS A 95 5.48 -2.85 4.48
C CYS A 95 6.52 -2.94 5.60
N TYR A 96 6.09 -2.80 6.85
CA TYR A 96 6.94 -2.90 8.02
C TYR A 96 7.44 -4.33 8.25
N VAL A 97 6.56 -5.34 8.12
CA VAL A 97 6.95 -6.75 8.23
C VAL A 97 7.95 -7.14 7.15
N ALA A 98 7.71 -6.76 5.90
CA ALA A 98 8.66 -7.01 4.81
C ALA A 98 10.04 -6.37 5.08
N PHE A 99 10.03 -5.13 5.58
CA PHE A 99 11.24 -4.40 5.96
C PHE A 99 11.99 -5.09 7.11
N LEU A 100 11.29 -5.52 8.16
CA LEU A 100 11.89 -6.24 9.28
C LEU A 100 12.49 -7.58 8.85
N ILE A 101 11.79 -8.33 8.01
CA ILE A 101 12.33 -9.59 7.47
C ILE A 101 13.63 -9.29 6.72
N CYS A 102 13.64 -8.34 5.79
CA CYS A 102 14.83 -8.08 4.99
C CYS A 102 16.00 -7.51 5.82
N THR A 103 15.73 -6.66 6.81
CA THR A 103 16.78 -6.12 7.69
C THR A 103 17.31 -7.13 8.69
N SER A 104 16.50 -8.11 9.13
CA SER A 104 16.96 -9.17 10.04
C SER A 104 18.01 -10.11 9.43
N PHE A 105 18.03 -10.24 8.11
CA PHE A 105 19.03 -11.02 7.37
C PHE A 105 20.29 -10.21 7.04
N TYR A 106 20.21 -8.88 7.16
CA TYR A 106 21.37 -8.02 6.93
C TYR A 106 22.33 -8.12 8.12
N THR A 107 23.42 -8.86 7.94
CA THR A 107 24.36 -9.20 9.02
C THR A 107 25.48 -8.17 9.19
N GLU A 108 25.60 -7.19 8.29
CA GLU A 108 26.68 -6.20 8.37
C GLU A 108 26.33 -5.03 9.29
N ALA A 109 27.28 -4.66 10.17
CA ALA A 109 27.11 -3.58 11.14
C ALA A 109 27.13 -2.17 10.51
N THR A 110 27.54 -2.05 9.24
CA THR A 110 27.62 -0.77 8.52
C THR A 110 26.68 -0.77 7.32
N ILE A 111 26.00 0.34 7.09
CA ILE A 111 25.09 0.52 5.95
C ILE A 111 25.94 0.69 4.69
N ASN A 112 25.97 -0.33 3.83
CA ASN A 112 26.74 -0.37 2.59
C ASN A 112 25.81 -0.55 1.38
N TYR A 113 26.37 -0.45 0.17
CA TYR A 113 25.66 -0.72 -1.09
C TYR A 113 25.00 -2.12 -1.13
N LYS A 114 25.48 -3.06 -0.31
CA LYS A 114 24.89 -4.38 -0.10
C LYS A 114 23.46 -4.34 0.45
N LEU A 115 23.00 -3.23 1.06
CA LEU A 115 21.63 -3.08 1.56
C LEU A 115 20.61 -2.84 0.45
N ILE A 116 21.03 -2.30 -0.70
CA ILE A 116 20.17 -2.01 -1.85
C ILE A 116 19.36 -3.24 -2.29
N PRO A 117 19.96 -4.41 -2.54
CA PRO A 117 19.20 -5.59 -2.98
C PRO A 117 18.18 -6.08 -1.94
N TYR A 118 18.48 -6.01 -0.65
CA TYR A 118 17.51 -6.31 0.42
C TYR A 118 16.32 -5.36 0.37
N MET A 119 16.57 -4.08 0.10
CA MET A 119 15.53 -3.07 0.05
C MET A 119 14.64 -3.19 -1.19
N LEU A 120 15.24 -3.48 -2.33
CA LEU A 120 14.52 -3.78 -3.58
C LEU A 120 13.68 -5.06 -3.46
N TRP A 121 14.19 -6.07 -2.78
CA TRP A 121 13.43 -7.29 -2.50
C TRP A 121 12.25 -7.03 -1.56
N SER A 122 12.50 -6.29 -0.47
CA SER A 122 11.47 -5.86 0.49
C SER A 122 10.33 -5.08 -0.18
N TRP A 123 10.67 -4.19 -1.13
CA TRP A 123 9.70 -3.48 -1.95
C TRP A 123 8.79 -4.44 -2.70
N GLY A 124 9.37 -5.39 -3.44
CA GLY A 124 8.62 -6.36 -4.24
C GLY A 124 7.71 -7.24 -3.37
N MET A 125 8.24 -7.72 -2.24
CA MET A 125 7.50 -8.51 -1.27
C MET A 125 6.32 -7.75 -0.64
N ALA A 126 6.52 -6.47 -0.31
CA ALA A 126 5.50 -5.66 0.33
C ALA A 126 4.40 -5.25 -0.65
N LEU A 127 4.77 -4.67 -1.80
CA LEU A 127 3.82 -4.02 -2.70
C LEU A 127 3.18 -4.98 -3.71
N GLY A 128 3.87 -6.07 -4.08
CA GLY A 128 3.37 -7.03 -5.08
C GLY A 128 1.97 -7.59 -4.78
N PRO A 129 1.69 -8.09 -3.56
CA PRO A 129 0.38 -8.64 -3.21
C PRO A 129 -0.75 -7.60 -3.26
N TRP A 130 -0.46 -6.36 -2.83
CA TRP A 130 -1.43 -5.27 -2.88
C TRP A 130 -1.69 -4.78 -4.30
N GLN A 131 -0.67 -4.73 -5.15
CA GLN A 131 -0.83 -4.40 -6.57
C GLN A 131 -1.71 -5.44 -7.28
N TYR A 132 -1.51 -6.72 -6.97
CA TYR A 132 -2.39 -7.78 -7.47
C TYR A 132 -3.84 -7.58 -7.01
N LEU A 133 -4.07 -7.29 -5.73
CA LEU A 133 -5.41 -7.03 -5.18
C LEU A 133 -6.09 -5.81 -5.83
N SER A 134 -5.39 -4.68 -5.93
CA SER A 134 -5.94 -3.45 -6.51
C SER A 134 -6.29 -3.62 -7.99
N SER A 135 -5.61 -4.51 -8.72
CA SER A 135 -5.94 -4.82 -10.12
C SER A 135 -7.28 -5.55 -10.30
N LYS A 136 -7.83 -6.13 -9.21
CA LYS A 136 -9.11 -6.86 -9.21
C LYS A 136 -10.30 -6.01 -8.78
N GLU A 137 -10.07 -4.79 -8.30
CA GLU A 137 -11.13 -3.88 -7.87
C GLU A 137 -11.74 -3.15 -9.08
N THR A 138 -13.07 -3.09 -9.15
CA THR A 138 -13.80 -2.40 -10.22
C THR A 138 -13.68 -0.88 -10.14
N HIS A 139 -13.57 -0.33 -8.92
CA HIS A 139 -13.33 1.10 -8.65
C HIS A 139 -12.01 1.25 -7.92
N ASN A 140 -10.92 1.26 -8.67
CA ASN A 140 -9.56 1.15 -8.12
C ASN A 140 -8.84 2.50 -7.93
N GLU A 141 -9.50 3.64 -8.12
CA GLU A 141 -8.84 4.96 -8.08
C GLU A 141 -8.16 5.22 -6.72
N ILE A 142 -8.90 5.01 -5.62
CA ILE A 142 -8.40 5.24 -4.26
C ILE A 142 -7.28 4.23 -3.91
N SER A 143 -7.44 2.98 -4.29
CA SER A 143 -6.45 1.93 -4.07
C SER A 143 -5.18 2.18 -4.87
N THR A 144 -5.30 2.65 -6.11
CA THR A 144 -4.17 3.03 -6.98
C THR A 144 -3.42 4.21 -6.38
N ILE A 145 -4.12 5.24 -5.90
CA ILE A 145 -3.50 6.40 -5.23
C ILE A 145 -2.77 5.97 -3.96
N THR A 146 -3.37 5.08 -3.17
CA THR A 146 -2.79 4.56 -1.93
C THR A 146 -1.52 3.76 -2.21
N LEU A 147 -1.56 2.86 -3.20
CA LEU A 147 -0.39 2.07 -3.60
C LEU A 147 0.72 2.90 -4.23
N PHE A 148 0.36 3.90 -5.03
CA PHE A 148 1.31 4.86 -5.56
C PHE A 148 1.98 5.63 -4.42
N SER A 149 1.22 6.09 -3.43
CA SER A 149 1.77 6.75 -2.25
C SER A 149 2.71 5.84 -1.46
N ALA A 150 2.39 4.56 -1.31
CA ALA A 150 3.25 3.59 -0.65
C ALA A 150 4.56 3.35 -1.44
N SER A 151 4.46 3.31 -2.77
CA SER A 151 5.63 3.19 -3.67
C SER A 151 6.55 4.41 -3.57
N VAL A 152 5.98 5.62 -3.61
CA VAL A 152 6.73 6.89 -3.45
C VAL A 152 7.47 6.91 -2.12
N PHE A 153 6.82 6.50 -1.04
CA PHE A 153 7.45 6.44 0.28
C PHE A 153 8.64 5.47 0.32
N TYR A 154 8.45 4.25 -0.19
CA TYR A 154 9.51 3.25 -0.21
C TYR A 154 10.72 3.72 -1.02
N PHE A 155 10.47 4.49 -2.10
CA PHE A 155 11.51 5.12 -2.90
C PHE A 155 12.28 6.17 -2.09
N PHE A 156 11.56 7.03 -1.36
CA PHE A 156 12.20 8.01 -0.49
C PHE A 156 12.99 7.36 0.65
N ILE A 157 12.52 6.26 1.23
CA ILE A 157 13.32 5.49 2.21
C ILE A 157 14.63 5.02 1.57
N LEU A 158 14.55 4.39 0.40
CA LEU A 158 15.72 3.85 -0.30
C LEU A 158 16.74 4.96 -0.58
N VAL A 159 16.29 6.09 -1.14
CA VAL A 159 17.17 7.25 -1.43
C VAL A 159 17.75 7.84 -0.14
N THR A 160 16.93 7.99 0.90
CA THR A 160 17.35 8.62 2.17
C THR A 160 18.39 7.78 2.90
N ILE A 161 18.17 6.46 2.97
CA ILE A 161 19.13 5.51 3.57
C ILE A 161 20.48 5.53 2.83
N LEU A 162 20.49 5.74 1.51
CA LEU A 162 21.73 5.79 0.73
C LEU A 162 22.53 7.09 0.93
N ILE A 163 21.86 8.22 1.15
CA ILE A 163 22.54 9.53 1.28
C ILE A 163 22.89 9.78 2.75
N ILE A 164 21.89 9.76 3.64
CA ILE A 164 22.04 10.10 5.06
C ILE A 164 21.09 9.22 5.88
N PRO A 165 21.55 8.07 6.42
CA PRO A 165 20.72 7.17 7.22
C PRO A 165 20.05 7.84 8.43
N ALA A 166 20.71 8.85 9.02
CA ALA A 166 20.22 9.54 10.21
C ALA A 166 18.87 10.26 10.02
N ILE A 167 18.49 10.61 8.79
CA ILE A 167 17.21 11.28 8.48
C ILE A 167 16.14 10.33 7.94
N ALA A 168 16.40 9.02 7.92
CA ALA A 168 15.45 8.02 7.40
C ALA A 168 14.13 7.93 8.21
N PHE A 169 14.08 8.49 9.43
CA PHE A 169 12.84 8.60 10.21
C PHE A 169 11.84 9.62 9.61
N ILE A 170 12.32 10.62 8.87
CA ILE A 170 11.48 11.66 8.25
C ILE A 170 10.49 11.06 7.24
N PRO A 171 10.92 10.29 6.22
CA PRO A 171 9.96 9.68 5.30
C PRO A 171 9.01 8.74 6.02
N ILE A 172 9.44 8.02 7.07
CA ILE A 172 8.58 7.10 7.84
C ILE A 172 7.45 7.88 8.52
N LEU A 173 7.77 9.00 9.15
CA LEU A 173 6.78 9.86 9.79
C LEU A 173 5.80 10.42 8.75
N LEU A 174 6.30 10.90 7.61
CA LEU A 174 5.47 11.41 6.52
C LEU A 174 4.53 10.34 5.96
N PHE A 175 4.99 9.10 5.83
CA PHE A 175 4.17 7.99 5.35
C PHE A 175 3.03 7.66 6.31
N CYS A 176 3.32 7.58 7.61
CA CYS A 176 2.30 7.41 8.63
C CYS A 176 1.28 8.57 8.59
N LEU A 177 1.75 9.81 8.49
CA LEU A 177 0.88 10.99 8.41
C LEU A 177 -0.05 10.91 7.18
N ILE A 178 0.50 10.61 5.99
CA ILE A 178 -0.27 10.53 4.75
C ILE A 178 -1.31 9.39 4.82
N HIS A 179 -0.94 8.22 5.32
CA HIS A 179 -1.83 7.05 5.34
C HIS A 179 -2.88 7.09 6.45
N PHE A 180 -2.59 7.72 7.60
CA PHE A 180 -3.55 7.85 8.70
C PHE A 180 -4.43 9.11 8.62
N ILE A 181 -3.98 10.17 7.94
CA ILE A 181 -4.72 11.45 7.89
C ILE A 181 -5.15 11.76 6.45
N VAL A 182 -4.21 11.91 5.53
CA VAL A 182 -4.51 12.47 4.19
C VAL A 182 -5.40 11.52 3.37
N ILE A 183 -5.01 10.26 3.21
CA ILE A 183 -5.74 9.29 2.40
C ILE A 183 -7.17 9.07 2.94
N PRO A 184 -7.36 8.84 4.25
CA PRO A 184 -8.71 8.69 4.81
C PRO A 184 -9.60 9.94 4.61
N ILE A 185 -9.06 11.15 4.75
CA ILE A 185 -9.81 12.40 4.51
C ILE A 185 -10.18 12.56 3.04
N VAL A 186 -9.24 12.32 2.12
CA VAL A 186 -9.50 12.38 0.68
C VAL A 186 -10.55 11.33 0.29
N SER A 187 -10.45 10.13 0.84
CA SER A 187 -11.42 9.06 0.60
C SER A 187 -12.82 9.42 1.12
N LEU A 188 -12.93 10.08 2.28
CA LEU A 188 -14.20 10.60 2.78
C LEU A 188 -14.78 11.69 1.88
N TYR A 189 -13.93 12.58 1.38
CA TYR A 189 -14.34 13.65 0.47
C TYR A 189 -14.89 13.09 -0.85
N ILE A 190 -14.18 12.10 -1.44
CA ILE A 190 -14.64 11.40 -2.64
C ILE A 190 -15.95 10.68 -2.35
N ALA A 191 -16.01 9.90 -1.27
CA ALA A 191 -17.23 9.22 -0.81
C ALA A 191 -18.45 10.15 -0.75
N HIS A 192 -18.32 11.30 -0.09
CA HIS A 192 -19.40 12.29 0.01
C HIS A 192 -19.84 12.83 -1.36
N LYS A 193 -18.91 12.97 -2.31
CA LYS A 193 -19.21 13.48 -3.65
C LYS A 193 -19.88 12.43 -4.55
N THR A 194 -19.51 11.17 -4.42
CA THR A 194 -19.97 10.07 -5.32
C THR A 194 -21.19 9.31 -4.79
N MET A 195 -21.51 9.41 -3.49
CA MET A 195 -22.67 8.75 -2.89
C MET A 195 -24.05 9.19 -3.42
N PRO A 196 -24.30 10.45 -3.85
CA PRO A 196 -25.58 10.83 -4.43
C PRO A 196 -25.93 9.96 -5.64
N ASP A 197 -24.96 9.77 -6.55
CA ASP A 197 -25.15 9.03 -7.79
C ASP A 197 -25.41 7.53 -7.56
N TYR A 198 -24.72 6.92 -6.59
CA TYR A 198 -24.88 5.50 -6.24
C TYR A 198 -26.20 5.18 -5.55
N VAL A 199 -26.71 6.09 -4.71
CA VAL A 199 -27.99 5.88 -4.02
C VAL A 199 -29.13 5.92 -5.03
N ASP A 200 -29.04 6.78 -6.04
CA ASP A 200 -30.06 6.91 -7.07
C ASP A 200 -30.09 5.66 -7.99
N GLU A 201 -28.94 5.17 -8.46
CA GLU A 201 -28.84 3.96 -9.29
C GLU A 201 -29.32 2.67 -8.56
N PHE A 202 -29.04 2.56 -7.25
CA PHE A 202 -29.51 1.44 -6.43
C PHE A 202 -31.02 1.52 -6.11
N CYS A 203 -31.57 2.74 -6.01
CA CYS A 203 -33.02 2.93 -5.83
C CYS A 203 -33.79 2.61 -7.12
N GLU A 204 -33.25 2.94 -8.30
CA GLU A 204 -33.86 2.56 -9.58
C GLU A 204 -33.85 1.05 -9.83
N THR A 205 -32.77 0.36 -9.47
CA THR A 205 -32.68 -1.11 -9.61
C THR A 205 -33.60 -1.86 -8.63
N THR A 206 -33.81 -1.35 -7.43
CA THR A 206 -34.76 -1.94 -6.45
C THR A 206 -36.23 -1.63 -6.72
N GLN A 207 -36.55 -0.62 -7.55
CA GLN A 207 -37.93 -0.34 -7.99
C GLN A 207 -38.35 -1.17 -9.20
N ASN A 208 -37.40 -1.76 -9.93
CA ASN A 208 -37.65 -2.56 -11.14
C ASN A 208 -37.64 -4.09 -10.90
N THR A 209 -37.62 -4.54 -9.64
CA THR A 209 -37.77 -5.94 -9.20
C THR A 209 -38.90 -6.07 -8.20
#